data_AF-M9R927-F1
#
_entry.id   AF-M9R927-F1
#
_cell.length_a   1.000
_cell.length_b   1.000
_cell.length_c   1.000
_cell.angle_alpha   90.00
_cell.angle_beta   90.00
_cell.angle_gamma   90.00
#
_symmetry.space_group_name_H-M   'P 1'
#
loop_
_entity.id
_entity.type
_entity.pdbx_description
1 polymer ?
#
loop_
_entity_poly.entity_id
_entity_poly.type
_entity_poly.pdbx_seq_one_letter_code
_entity_poly.pdbx_strand_id
1 'polypeptide(L)'
;MFDHNFAQAFERSGGRYYPKLQIAVPFTPATGRRFLTHPGFEVQGMSALVQGAVKIASDNSLSSIHATFCTEAEAIAGAEMGLLRRTSQQYHWANDGYADWDSFLAAISSRKRKTLRKERLTAQAFGGEIVQLTGDQIEPQHWEAFWEFYQDTGARKWGQPYLTRKFFDIAQDRLRDDILLVFAMRDGVPVAGALNIIGRNTLYGRYWGCAENHPCLHFEICYYQAIDYAIAHGMKHVEAGAQGEHKLARGYLPVTTHSLHWFGDAGFRNAVADYLDAERIAVDDQIEILTSYGPFKKIKVEEQE
;
A
#
# COMPACT_ATOMS: atom_id res chain seq x y z
N MET A 1 -6.13 -9.69 1.65
CA MET A 1 -6.99 -8.57 1.17
C MET A 1 -7.69 -8.85 -0.14
N PHE A 2 -6.99 -9.23 -1.21
CA PHE A 2 -7.66 -9.67 -2.45
C PHE A 2 -8.44 -10.97 -2.25
N ASP A 3 -9.47 -11.18 -3.06
CA ASP A 3 -10.50 -12.21 -2.88
C ASP A 3 -10.53 -13.25 -4.02
N HIS A 4 -9.44 -13.36 -4.78
CA HIS A 4 -9.29 -14.39 -5.82
C HIS A 4 -9.48 -15.81 -5.25
N ASN A 5 -9.04 -16.06 -4.02
CA ASN A 5 -9.25 -17.34 -3.34
C ASN A 5 -10.74 -17.62 -3.07
N PHE A 6 -11.50 -16.61 -2.64
CA PHE A 6 -12.94 -16.72 -2.44
C PHE A 6 -13.66 -16.96 -3.77
N ALA A 7 -13.29 -16.21 -4.81
CA ALA A 7 -13.84 -16.39 -6.15
C ALA A 7 -13.64 -17.81 -6.66
N GLN A 8 -12.39 -18.31 -6.62
CA GLN A 8 -12.06 -19.65 -7.06
C GLN A 8 -12.78 -20.73 -6.26
N ALA A 9 -12.87 -20.59 -4.94
CA ALA A 9 -13.57 -21.55 -4.08
C ALA A 9 -15.05 -21.62 -4.44
N PHE A 10 -15.72 -20.46 -4.57
CA PHE A 10 -17.15 -20.41 -4.85
C PHE A 10 -17.50 -20.90 -6.26
N GLU A 11 -16.70 -20.55 -7.27
CA GLU A 11 -16.90 -21.00 -8.64
C GLU A 11 -16.65 -22.51 -8.77
N ARG A 12 -15.65 -23.06 -8.08
CA ARG A 12 -15.41 -24.52 -8.04
C ARG A 12 -16.54 -25.30 -7.38
N SER A 13 -17.28 -24.69 -6.44
CA SER A 13 -18.50 -25.28 -5.87
C SER A 13 -19.75 -25.12 -6.75
N GLY A 14 -19.61 -24.58 -7.97
CA GLY A 14 -20.72 -24.38 -8.91
C GLY A 14 -21.47 -23.06 -8.73
N GLY A 15 -20.99 -22.17 -7.86
CA GLY A 15 -21.54 -20.83 -7.66
C GLY A 15 -21.08 -19.85 -8.73
N ARG A 16 -21.71 -18.66 -8.75
CA ARG A 16 -21.30 -17.53 -9.59
C ARG A 16 -20.78 -16.40 -8.71
N TYR A 17 -19.47 -16.22 -8.65
CA TYR A 17 -18.87 -15.20 -7.79
C TYR A 17 -19.03 -13.78 -8.36
N TYR A 18 -19.16 -13.62 -9.66
CA TYR A 18 -19.41 -12.33 -10.30
C TYR A 18 -20.84 -12.24 -10.86
N PRO A 19 -21.49 -11.06 -10.79
CA PRO A 19 -20.98 -9.79 -10.26
C PRO A 19 -20.96 -9.69 -8.71
N LYS A 20 -20.09 -8.81 -8.20
CA LYS A 20 -19.95 -8.45 -6.77
C LYS A 20 -19.90 -6.93 -6.61
N LEU A 21 -20.20 -6.43 -5.40
CA LEU A 21 -20.04 -5.01 -5.07
C LEU A 21 -18.66 -4.75 -4.43
N GLN A 22 -17.92 -3.76 -4.93
CA GLN A 22 -16.62 -3.35 -4.38
C GLN A 22 -16.69 -1.93 -3.83
N ILE A 23 -16.41 -1.78 -2.54
CA ILE A 23 -16.20 -0.49 -1.87
C ILE A 23 -14.68 -0.35 -1.66
N ALA A 24 -14.04 0.51 -2.45
CA ALA A 24 -12.59 0.70 -2.43
C ALA A 24 -12.21 2.07 -3.02
N VAL A 25 -10.97 2.48 -2.81
CA VAL A 25 -10.33 3.50 -3.66
C VAL A 25 -9.83 2.79 -4.92
N PRO A 26 -10.28 3.19 -6.12
CA PRO A 26 -9.91 2.51 -7.36
C PRO A 26 -8.39 2.36 -7.50
N PHE A 27 -7.99 1.15 -7.87
CA PHE A 27 -6.59 0.77 -8.08
C PHE A 27 -5.64 1.11 -6.92
N THR A 28 -6.13 1.37 -5.70
CA THR A 28 -5.30 1.87 -4.60
C THR A 28 -5.48 1.01 -3.35
N PRO A 29 -4.59 0.02 -3.14
CA PRO A 29 -4.66 -0.87 -2.00
C PRO A 29 -4.04 -0.22 -0.76
N ALA A 30 -4.61 0.90 -0.31
CA ALA A 30 -4.12 1.69 0.82
C ALA A 30 -5.23 1.86 1.86
N THR A 31 -4.87 1.83 3.14
CA THR A 31 -5.85 1.99 4.22
C THR A 31 -6.48 3.39 4.18
N GLY A 32 -7.80 3.45 4.32
CA GLY A 32 -8.50 4.71 4.46
C GLY A 32 -9.99 4.52 4.68
N ARG A 33 -10.69 5.64 4.87
CA ARG A 33 -12.15 5.62 5.03
C ARG A 33 -12.81 5.00 3.80
N ARG A 34 -13.77 4.11 4.03
CA ARG A 34 -14.62 3.48 3.01
C ARG A 34 -16.07 3.89 3.14
N PHE A 35 -16.48 4.28 4.34
CA PHE A 35 -17.81 4.77 4.63
C PHE A 35 -17.73 6.29 4.85
N LEU A 36 -18.15 7.04 3.82
CA LEU A 36 -18.13 8.50 3.85
C LEU A 36 -19.40 9.03 4.51
N THR A 37 -19.30 9.36 5.78
CA THR A 37 -20.40 9.89 6.61
C THR A 37 -20.23 11.37 6.90
N HIS A 38 -21.35 12.03 7.22
CA HIS A 38 -21.34 13.37 7.79
C HIS A 38 -20.69 13.35 9.18
N PRO A 39 -19.84 14.32 9.55
CA PRO A 39 -19.27 14.42 10.90
C PRO A 39 -20.34 14.39 11.99
N GLY A 40 -20.15 13.56 13.02
CA GLY A 40 -21.09 13.37 14.13
C GLY A 40 -22.21 12.35 13.86
N PHE A 41 -22.28 11.77 12.67
CA PHE A 41 -23.23 10.72 12.29
C PHE A 41 -22.53 9.47 11.78
N GLU A 42 -21.31 9.20 12.25
CA GLU A 42 -20.47 8.10 11.78
C GLU A 42 -21.16 6.74 11.97
N VAL A 43 -21.75 6.51 13.16
CA VAL A 43 -22.40 5.23 13.49
C VAL A 43 -23.68 5.03 12.66
N GLN A 44 -24.59 6.01 12.69
CA GLN A 44 -25.86 5.93 11.96
C GLN A 44 -25.63 5.90 10.45
N GLY A 45 -24.72 6.74 9.96
CA GLY A 45 -24.36 6.83 8.54
C GLY A 45 -23.72 5.56 8.03
N MET A 46 -22.77 4.97 8.77
CA MET A 46 -22.15 3.70 8.38
C MET A 46 -23.19 2.57 8.37
N SER A 47 -24.05 2.49 9.39
CA SER A 47 -25.14 1.50 9.42
C SER A 47 -26.07 1.63 8.21
N ALA A 48 -26.49 2.85 7.87
CA ALA A 48 -27.33 3.12 6.70
C ALA A 48 -26.63 2.75 5.38
N LEU A 49 -25.34 3.06 5.23
CA LEU A 49 -24.54 2.70 4.06
C LEU A 49 -24.40 1.19 3.91
N VAL A 50 -24.13 0.46 5.00
CA VAL A 50 -24.03 -1.00 5.00
C VAL A 50 -25.39 -1.63 4.63
N GLN A 51 -26.47 -1.19 5.26
CA GLN A 51 -27.83 -1.67 4.95
C GLN A 51 -28.19 -1.41 3.48
N GLY A 52 -27.89 -0.21 2.97
CA GLY A 52 -28.11 0.14 1.56
C GLY A 52 -27.30 -0.73 0.61
N ALA A 53 -26.03 -0.97 0.91
CA ALA A 53 -25.17 -1.85 0.11
C ALA A 53 -25.70 -3.29 0.08
N VAL A 54 -26.08 -3.85 1.24
CA VAL A 54 -26.68 -5.19 1.36
C VAL A 54 -27.98 -5.28 0.58
N LYS A 55 -28.85 -4.27 0.68
CA LYS A 55 -30.09 -4.20 -0.09
C LYS A 55 -29.82 -4.20 -1.60
N ILE A 56 -28.90 -3.37 -2.08
CA ILE A 56 -28.50 -3.34 -3.50
C ILE A 56 -27.98 -4.70 -3.93
N ALA A 57 -27.12 -5.33 -3.13
CA ALA A 57 -26.55 -6.62 -3.46
C ALA A 57 -27.62 -7.72 -3.54
N SER A 58 -28.54 -7.76 -2.57
CA SER A 58 -29.64 -8.72 -2.54
C SER A 58 -30.64 -8.52 -3.67
N ASP A 59 -31.09 -7.28 -3.91
CA ASP A 59 -32.07 -6.96 -4.95
C ASP A 59 -31.54 -7.27 -6.38
N ASN A 60 -30.22 -7.23 -6.56
CA ASN A 60 -29.56 -7.47 -7.85
C ASN A 60 -28.89 -8.85 -7.94
N SER A 61 -29.13 -9.74 -6.98
CA SER A 61 -28.51 -11.09 -6.93
C SER A 61 -26.97 -11.04 -7.04
N LEU A 62 -26.33 -10.03 -6.44
CA LEU A 62 -24.88 -9.98 -6.33
C LEU A 62 -24.41 -11.00 -5.30
N SER A 63 -23.30 -11.67 -5.59
CA SER A 63 -22.77 -12.73 -4.72
C SER A 63 -22.30 -12.20 -3.36
N SER A 64 -21.73 -10.98 -3.35
CA SER A 64 -21.01 -10.44 -2.21
C SER A 64 -20.79 -8.93 -2.27
N ILE A 65 -20.40 -8.38 -1.12
CA ILE A 65 -19.91 -7.00 -0.96
C ILE A 65 -18.55 -7.04 -0.29
N HIS A 66 -17.60 -6.25 -0.78
CA HIS A 66 -16.26 -6.17 -0.25
C HIS A 66 -15.86 -4.71 0.01
N ALA A 67 -15.69 -4.32 1.28
CA ALA A 67 -15.02 -3.08 1.64
C ALA A 67 -13.54 -3.39 1.94
N THR A 68 -12.64 -3.03 1.02
CA THR A 68 -11.21 -3.40 1.13
C THR A 68 -10.35 -2.25 1.61
N PHE A 69 -9.42 -2.54 2.52
CA PHE A 69 -8.52 -1.58 3.14
C PHE A 69 -9.28 -0.47 3.89
N CYS A 70 -10.34 -0.85 4.61
CA CYS A 70 -11.04 0.04 5.53
C CYS A 70 -10.19 0.29 6.78
N THR A 71 -10.54 1.33 7.52
CA THR A 71 -9.93 1.59 8.83
C THR A 71 -10.28 0.48 9.82
N GLU A 72 -9.48 0.33 10.87
CA GLU A 72 -9.80 -0.61 11.95
C GLU A 72 -11.14 -0.28 12.62
N ALA A 73 -11.42 0.99 12.87
CA ALA A 73 -12.67 1.45 13.46
C ALA A 73 -13.88 1.04 12.60
N GLU A 74 -13.79 1.23 11.28
CA GLU A 74 -14.83 0.73 10.35
C GLU A 74 -14.93 -0.79 10.40
N ALA A 75 -13.80 -1.52 10.47
CA ALA A 75 -13.80 -2.98 10.53
C ALA A 75 -14.46 -3.53 11.79
N ILE A 76 -14.25 -2.90 12.95
CA ILE A 76 -14.89 -3.26 14.21
C ILE A 76 -16.40 -2.99 14.12
N ALA A 77 -16.79 -1.78 13.73
CA ALA A 77 -18.20 -1.40 13.61
C ALA A 77 -18.95 -2.28 12.57
N GLY A 78 -18.32 -2.58 11.45
CA GLY A 78 -18.91 -3.44 10.42
C GLY A 78 -19.12 -4.88 10.88
N ALA A 79 -18.23 -5.41 11.73
CA ALA A 79 -18.40 -6.73 12.31
C ALA A 79 -19.61 -6.81 13.24
N GLU A 80 -19.84 -5.76 14.05
CA GLU A 80 -21.05 -5.64 14.89
C GLU A 80 -22.34 -5.58 14.05
N MET A 81 -22.25 -5.12 12.81
CA MET A 81 -23.34 -5.12 11.83
C MET A 81 -23.51 -6.44 11.06
N GLY A 82 -22.75 -7.49 11.42
CA GLY A 82 -22.87 -8.84 10.85
C GLY A 82 -22.03 -9.10 9.60
N LEU A 83 -21.18 -8.15 9.19
CA LEU A 83 -20.18 -8.35 8.14
C LEU A 83 -19.02 -9.21 8.67
N LEU A 84 -18.39 -9.98 7.78
CA LEU A 84 -17.20 -10.75 8.11
C LEU A 84 -15.96 -9.84 8.03
N ARG A 85 -15.29 -9.64 9.16
CA ARG A 85 -14.00 -8.95 9.25
C ARG A 85 -12.87 -9.89 8.84
N ARG A 86 -12.02 -9.43 7.93
CA ARG A 86 -10.76 -10.09 7.56
C ARG A 86 -9.59 -9.18 7.91
N THR A 87 -8.51 -9.78 8.43
CA THR A 87 -7.22 -9.11 8.62
C THR A 87 -6.22 -9.58 7.58
N SER A 88 -5.23 -8.75 7.32
CA SER A 88 -4.07 -9.08 6.49
C SER A 88 -2.93 -8.17 6.92
N GLN A 89 -1.80 -8.23 6.22
CA GLN A 89 -0.65 -7.39 6.54
C GLN A 89 -0.19 -6.56 5.33
N GLN A 90 0.33 -5.38 5.62
CA GLN A 90 1.16 -4.58 4.73
C GLN A 90 2.43 -4.16 5.46
N TYR A 91 3.34 -3.47 4.79
CA TYR A 91 4.57 -2.95 5.41
C TYR A 91 4.62 -1.44 5.27
N HIS A 92 4.65 -0.74 6.40
CA HIS A 92 4.69 0.71 6.45
C HIS A 92 5.96 1.18 7.17
N TRP A 93 6.59 2.23 6.66
CA TRP A 93 7.62 2.94 7.39
C TRP A 93 6.94 4.03 8.21
N ALA A 94 7.32 4.16 9.48
CA ALA A 94 6.81 5.18 10.39
C ALA A 94 7.92 6.18 10.71
N ASN A 95 7.59 7.46 10.68
CA ASN A 95 8.46 8.53 11.10
C ASN A 95 8.35 8.71 12.62
N ASP A 96 9.41 8.37 13.34
CA ASP A 96 9.50 8.51 14.80
C ASP A 96 10.14 9.86 15.19
N GLY A 97 9.86 10.91 14.42
CA GLY A 97 10.42 12.26 14.62
C GLY A 97 11.89 12.39 14.19
N TYR A 98 12.31 11.64 13.17
CA TYR A 98 13.68 11.73 12.66
C TYR A 98 13.93 13.10 12.03
N ALA A 99 15.10 13.69 12.28
CA ALA A 99 15.50 14.96 11.67
C ALA A 99 15.98 14.79 10.23
N ASP A 100 16.63 13.65 9.94
CA ASP A 100 17.21 13.32 8.64
C ASP A 100 17.42 11.79 8.50
N TRP A 101 17.96 11.39 7.34
CA TRP A 101 18.30 9.99 7.05
C TRP A 101 19.26 9.37 8.06
N ASP A 102 20.27 10.11 8.51
CA ASP A 102 21.25 9.58 9.46
C ASP A 102 20.63 9.35 10.85
N SER A 103 19.69 10.20 11.26
CA SER A 103 18.88 10.03 12.46
C SER A 103 18.02 8.76 12.38
N PHE A 104 17.37 8.51 11.23
CA PHE A 104 16.67 7.25 10.97
C PHE A 104 17.64 6.05 11.05
N LEU A 105 18.79 6.13 10.37
CA LEU A 105 19.79 5.06 10.41
C LEU A 105 20.33 4.79 11.82
N ALA A 106 20.37 5.79 12.69
CA ALA A 106 20.79 5.62 14.08
C ALA A 106 19.83 4.71 14.87
N ALA A 107 18.54 4.66 14.53
CA ALA A 107 17.56 3.74 15.11
C ALA A 107 17.73 2.28 14.60
N ILE A 108 18.36 2.11 13.44
CA ILE A 108 18.62 0.80 12.83
C ILE A 108 19.83 0.10 13.49
N SER A 109 19.77 -1.23 13.63
CA SER A 109 20.86 -2.05 14.15
C SER A 109 22.14 -1.90 13.31
N SER A 110 23.31 -1.96 13.95
CA SER A 110 24.60 -1.63 13.31
C SER A 110 24.87 -2.42 12.02
N ARG A 111 24.59 -3.73 12.03
CA ARG A 111 24.77 -4.59 10.84
C ARG A 111 23.86 -4.15 9.70
N LYS A 112 22.57 -3.92 9.97
CA LYS A 112 21.61 -3.48 8.95
C LYS A 112 21.94 -2.07 8.47
N ARG A 113 22.25 -1.13 9.36
CA ARG A 113 22.68 0.24 8.99
C ARG A 113 23.83 0.24 7.98
N LYS A 114 24.86 -0.59 8.18
CA LYS A 114 25.97 -0.73 7.22
C LYS A 114 25.48 -1.21 5.84
N THR A 115 24.55 -2.16 5.81
CA THR A 115 23.90 -2.62 4.57
C THR A 115 23.13 -1.51 3.88
N LEU A 116 22.24 -0.79 4.58
CA LEU A 116 21.46 0.31 3.97
C LEU A 116 22.37 1.39 3.37
N ARG A 117 23.42 1.79 4.09
CA ARG A 117 24.42 2.74 3.58
C ARG A 117 25.11 2.23 2.31
N LYS A 118 25.52 0.95 2.28
CA LYS A 118 26.14 0.36 1.10
C LYS A 118 25.18 0.32 -0.09
N GLU A 119 23.92 -0.07 0.12
CA GLU A 119 22.91 -0.12 -0.93
C GLU A 119 22.66 1.26 -1.55
N ARG A 120 22.47 2.29 -0.71
CA ARG A 120 22.33 3.69 -1.13
C ARG A 120 23.54 4.18 -1.93
N LEU A 121 24.75 3.99 -1.40
CA LEU A 121 25.98 4.36 -2.10
C LEU A 121 26.14 3.63 -3.44
N THR A 122 25.77 2.34 -3.51
CA THR A 122 25.83 1.56 -4.75
C THR A 122 24.86 2.11 -5.78
N ALA A 123 23.63 2.41 -5.37
CA ALA A 123 22.60 2.96 -6.25
C ALA A 123 22.97 4.36 -6.76
N GLN A 124 23.48 5.24 -5.89
CA GLN A 124 23.89 6.60 -6.25
C GLN A 124 25.14 6.63 -7.15
N ALA A 125 25.98 5.58 -7.12
CA ALA A 125 27.16 5.45 -7.97
C ALA A 125 26.87 4.93 -9.39
N PHE A 126 25.60 4.88 -9.83
CA PHE A 126 25.22 4.38 -11.16
C PHE A 126 25.68 5.27 -12.33
N GLY A 127 26.31 6.42 -12.06
CA GLY A 127 26.80 7.33 -13.08
C GLY A 127 25.75 8.33 -13.57
N GLY A 128 24.84 8.73 -12.70
CA GLY A 128 23.83 9.75 -12.96
C GLY A 128 23.38 10.43 -11.66
N GLU A 129 22.27 11.15 -11.70
CA GLU A 129 21.69 11.84 -10.54
C GLU A 129 20.31 11.26 -10.18
N ILE A 130 19.94 11.38 -8.91
CA ILE A 130 18.60 11.00 -8.44
C ILE A 130 17.88 12.27 -8.00
N VAL A 131 16.72 12.53 -8.59
CA VAL A 131 15.94 13.76 -8.37
C VAL A 131 14.54 13.45 -7.86
N GLN A 132 14.03 14.31 -7.00
CA GLN A 132 12.66 14.31 -6.50
C GLN A 132 11.93 15.50 -7.12
N LEU A 133 10.79 15.26 -7.77
CA LEU A 133 10.01 16.28 -8.48
C LEU A 133 8.57 16.28 -7.98
N THR A 134 8.04 17.47 -7.70
CA THR A 134 6.63 17.71 -7.35
C THR A 134 6.13 19.01 -7.97
N GLY A 135 4.81 19.17 -8.06
CA GLY A 135 4.18 20.40 -8.57
C GLY A 135 4.69 20.76 -9.96
N ASP A 136 5.04 22.03 -10.16
CA ASP A 136 5.50 22.57 -11.45
C ASP A 136 6.88 22.03 -11.89
N GLN A 137 7.62 21.33 -11.02
CA GLN A 137 8.85 20.63 -11.43
C GLN A 137 8.54 19.39 -12.29
N ILE A 138 7.30 18.90 -12.23
CA ILE A 138 6.85 17.80 -13.07
C ILE A 138 6.43 18.37 -14.43
N GLU A 139 7.35 18.26 -15.38
CA GLU A 139 7.11 18.59 -16.80
C GLU A 139 6.52 17.43 -17.61
N PRO A 140 5.81 17.70 -18.74
CA PRO A 140 5.18 16.68 -19.59
C PRO A 140 6.10 15.53 -20.02
N GLN A 141 7.38 15.81 -20.30
CA GLN A 141 8.35 14.81 -20.73
C GLN A 141 8.63 13.73 -19.67
N HIS A 142 8.46 14.05 -18.39
CA HIS A 142 8.59 13.05 -17.31
C HIS A 142 7.51 11.99 -17.41
N TRP A 143 6.31 12.34 -17.85
CA TRP A 143 5.21 11.39 -18.05
C TRP A 143 5.39 10.52 -19.29
N GLU A 144 6.08 11.01 -20.32
CA GLU A 144 6.51 10.16 -21.45
C GLU A 144 7.43 9.04 -20.95
N ALA A 145 8.50 9.39 -20.23
CA ALA A 145 9.41 8.40 -19.67
C ALA A 145 8.70 7.46 -18.68
N PHE A 146 7.85 7.99 -17.80
CA PHE A 146 7.16 7.17 -16.81
C PHE A 146 6.14 6.21 -17.45
N TRP A 147 5.50 6.61 -18.55
CA TRP A 147 4.60 5.74 -19.30
C TRP A 147 5.33 4.52 -19.87
N GLU A 148 6.54 4.70 -20.40
CA GLU A 148 7.39 3.61 -20.85
C GLU A 148 7.76 2.67 -19.69
N PHE A 149 8.21 3.24 -18.57
CA PHE A 149 8.57 2.48 -17.36
C PHE A 149 7.40 1.67 -16.80
N TYR A 150 6.22 2.27 -16.78
CA TYR A 150 4.99 1.67 -16.29
C TYR A 150 4.56 0.48 -17.16
N GLN A 151 4.56 0.65 -18.48
CA GLN A 151 4.19 -0.41 -19.42
C GLN A 151 5.13 -1.60 -19.33
N ASP A 152 6.45 -1.36 -19.35
CA ASP A 152 7.45 -2.43 -19.29
C ASP A 152 7.34 -3.23 -17.98
N THR A 153 7.18 -2.55 -16.85
CA THR A 153 7.00 -3.24 -15.56
C THR A 153 5.67 -3.98 -15.49
N GLY A 154 4.60 -3.40 -16.03
CA GLY A 154 3.27 -4.02 -16.10
C GLY A 154 3.29 -5.31 -16.91
N ALA A 155 3.92 -5.30 -18.09
CA ALA A 155 4.07 -6.48 -18.94
C ALA A 155 4.87 -7.59 -18.26
N ARG A 156 5.94 -7.25 -17.53
CA ARG A 156 6.80 -8.24 -16.85
C ARG A 156 6.17 -8.87 -15.61
N LYS A 157 5.35 -8.13 -14.84
CA LYS A 157 4.88 -8.57 -13.51
C LYS A 157 3.39 -8.88 -13.39
N TRP A 158 2.53 -8.20 -14.15
CA TRP A 158 1.08 -8.19 -13.88
C TRP A 158 0.21 -8.47 -15.11
N GLY A 159 0.82 -8.82 -16.24
CA GLY A 159 0.15 -9.16 -17.49
C GLY A 159 -0.28 -7.94 -18.30
N GLN A 160 -1.27 -7.18 -17.82
CA GLN A 160 -1.84 -6.00 -18.51
C GLN A 160 -1.81 -4.78 -17.58
N PRO A 161 -1.12 -3.68 -17.96
CA PRO A 161 -1.22 -2.41 -17.27
C PRO A 161 -2.68 -1.89 -17.31
N TYR A 162 -3.19 -1.40 -16.18
CA TYR A 162 -4.58 -0.91 -16.07
C TYR A 162 -4.71 0.61 -16.13
N LEU A 163 -3.64 1.37 -15.91
CA LEU A 163 -3.62 2.80 -16.18
C LEU A 163 -3.43 3.03 -17.68
N THR A 164 -4.18 3.97 -18.23
CA THR A 164 -4.06 4.36 -19.63
C THR A 164 -3.12 5.55 -19.78
N ARG A 165 -2.61 5.80 -20.99
CA ARG A 165 -1.81 7.00 -21.29
C ARG A 165 -2.50 8.29 -20.81
N LYS A 166 -3.82 8.38 -21.04
CA LYS A 166 -4.66 9.52 -20.64
C LYS A 166 -4.65 9.80 -19.13
N PHE A 167 -4.39 8.80 -18.29
CA PHE A 167 -4.23 9.01 -16.85
C PHE A 167 -3.08 9.98 -16.54
N PHE A 168 -1.95 9.84 -17.24
CA PHE A 168 -0.76 10.64 -16.99
C PHE A 168 -0.95 12.10 -17.43
N ASP A 169 -1.68 12.32 -18.52
CA ASP A 169 -2.05 13.67 -18.96
C ASP A 169 -2.99 14.33 -17.93
N ILE A 170 -3.96 13.59 -17.39
CA ILE A 170 -4.83 14.07 -16.30
C ILE A 170 -4.01 14.34 -15.03
N ALA A 171 -3.00 13.51 -14.74
CA ALA A 171 -2.14 13.67 -13.58
C ALA A 171 -1.30 14.96 -13.68
N GLN A 172 -0.76 15.29 -14.86
CA GLN A 172 -0.08 16.58 -15.10
C GLN A 172 -1.02 17.76 -14.79
N ASP A 173 -2.23 17.71 -15.32
CA ASP A 173 -3.17 18.83 -15.23
C ASP A 173 -3.72 19.04 -13.82
N ARG A 174 -3.94 17.94 -13.08
CA ARG A 174 -4.79 17.95 -11.88
C ARG A 174 -4.11 17.46 -10.60
N LEU A 175 -3.03 16.68 -10.69
CA LEU A 175 -2.49 15.94 -9.55
C LEU A 175 -1.01 16.23 -9.28
N ARG A 176 -0.34 17.10 -10.05
CA ARG A 176 1.11 17.34 -9.88
C ARG A 176 1.52 17.78 -8.47
N ASP A 177 0.65 18.53 -7.78
CA ASP A 177 0.87 18.96 -6.39
C ASP A 177 0.65 17.82 -5.37
N ASP A 178 -0.08 16.78 -5.76
CA ASP A 178 -0.35 15.58 -4.96
C ASP A 178 0.55 14.40 -5.37
N ILE A 179 1.57 14.63 -6.21
CA ILE A 179 2.47 13.60 -6.72
C ILE A 179 3.92 13.94 -6.39
N LEU A 180 4.64 12.91 -5.98
CA LEU A 180 6.09 12.87 -5.95
C LEU A 180 6.59 11.87 -6.98
N LEU A 181 7.28 12.37 -8.01
CA LEU A 181 8.10 11.56 -8.89
C LEU A 181 9.53 11.53 -8.38
N VAL A 182 10.13 10.35 -8.35
CA VAL A 182 11.56 10.21 -8.08
C VAL A 182 12.19 9.53 -9.27
N PHE A 183 13.15 10.18 -9.92
CA PHE A 183 13.83 9.66 -11.11
C PHE A 183 15.32 9.44 -10.86
N ALA A 184 15.87 8.40 -11.48
CA ALA A 184 17.28 8.35 -11.82
C ALA A 184 17.46 8.94 -13.22
N MET A 185 18.29 9.96 -13.33
CA MET A 185 18.60 10.67 -14.55
C MET A 185 20.02 10.36 -14.98
N ARG A 186 20.24 10.11 -16.27
CA ARG A 186 21.55 10.03 -16.89
C ARG A 186 21.58 11.02 -18.05
N ASP A 187 22.53 11.95 -18.01
CA ASP A 187 22.67 12.99 -19.03
C ASP A 187 21.35 13.75 -19.30
N GLY A 188 20.57 14.01 -18.25
CA GLY A 188 19.27 14.69 -18.33
C GLY A 188 18.09 13.80 -18.78
N VAL A 189 18.31 12.50 -19.04
CA VAL A 189 17.27 11.55 -19.46
C VAL A 189 16.89 10.62 -18.31
N PRO A 190 15.60 10.47 -17.98
CA PRO A 190 15.17 9.49 -17.00
C PRO A 190 15.49 8.05 -17.47
N VAL A 191 16.15 7.26 -16.62
CA VAL A 191 16.45 5.83 -16.88
C VAL A 191 15.67 4.89 -15.96
N ALA A 192 15.16 5.41 -14.84
CA ALA A 192 14.24 4.72 -13.95
C ALA A 192 13.42 5.71 -13.12
N GLY A 193 12.24 5.32 -12.67
CA GLY A 193 11.37 6.21 -11.90
C GLY A 193 10.37 5.52 -10.99
N ALA A 194 10.11 6.12 -9.82
CA ALA A 194 9.01 5.79 -8.91
C ALA A 194 7.98 6.92 -8.87
N LEU A 195 6.70 6.55 -8.76
CA LEU A 195 5.57 7.46 -8.56
C LEU A 195 4.95 7.18 -7.21
N ASN A 196 4.86 8.24 -6.42
CA ASN A 196 4.21 8.27 -5.11
C ASN A 196 3.07 9.27 -5.13
N ILE A 197 1.97 8.94 -4.43
CA ILE A 197 0.88 9.88 -4.17
C ILE A 197 1.09 10.48 -2.78
N ILE A 198 1.04 11.80 -2.69
CA ILE A 198 1.18 12.56 -1.45
C ILE A 198 -0.21 12.66 -0.81
N GLY A 199 -0.37 12.00 0.33
CA GLY A 199 -1.55 12.16 1.19
C GLY A 199 -1.32 13.22 2.27
N ARG A 200 -2.34 13.42 3.11
CA ARG A 200 -2.29 14.41 4.21
C ARG A 200 -1.09 14.21 5.15
N ASN A 201 -0.84 12.96 5.55
CA ASN A 201 0.23 12.60 6.49
C ASN A 201 1.03 11.37 6.03
N THR A 202 0.68 10.80 4.87
CA THR A 202 1.20 9.51 4.41
C THR A 202 1.59 9.61 2.95
N LEU A 203 2.77 9.11 2.61
CA LEU A 203 3.23 8.97 1.23
C LEU A 203 2.92 7.57 0.73
N TYR A 204 2.20 7.45 -0.38
CA TYR A 204 1.79 6.16 -0.93
C TYR A 204 2.62 5.82 -2.18
N GLY A 205 3.56 4.88 -2.05
CA GLY A 205 4.34 4.39 -3.18
C GLY A 205 3.50 3.48 -4.08
N ARG A 206 3.39 3.79 -5.36
CA ARG A 206 2.45 3.13 -6.27
C ARG A 206 3.09 2.38 -7.42
N TYR A 207 3.86 3.09 -8.24
CA TYR A 207 4.37 2.57 -9.50
C TYR A 207 5.87 2.77 -9.55
N TRP A 208 6.54 1.83 -10.19
CA TRP A 208 7.97 1.86 -10.44
C TRP A 208 8.23 1.24 -11.80
N GLY A 209 9.23 1.73 -12.49
CA GLY A 209 9.84 1.01 -13.59
C GLY A 209 11.19 1.60 -13.97
N CYS A 210 11.84 0.95 -14.92
CA CYS A 210 13.16 1.34 -15.38
C CYS A 210 13.41 0.87 -16.81
N ALA A 211 14.11 1.70 -17.59
CA ALA A 211 14.72 1.32 -18.85
C ALA A 211 16.10 0.67 -18.62
N GLU A 212 16.82 1.10 -17.57
CA GLU A 212 18.11 0.55 -17.19
C GLU A 212 18.08 -0.18 -15.85
N ASN A 213 18.71 -1.35 -15.78
CA ASN A 213 18.83 -2.12 -14.55
C ASN A 213 20.17 -1.81 -13.86
N HIS A 214 20.10 -1.11 -12.73
CA HIS A 214 21.26 -0.82 -11.88
C HIS A 214 21.12 -1.46 -10.50
N PRO A 215 22.21 -1.99 -9.91
CA PRO A 215 22.17 -2.58 -8.58
C PRO A 215 21.63 -1.61 -7.53
N CYS A 216 20.71 -2.09 -6.68
CA CYS A 216 20.09 -1.34 -5.59
C CYS A 216 19.23 -0.13 -6.00
N LEU A 217 19.12 0.22 -7.29
CA LEU A 217 18.43 1.44 -7.72
C LEU A 217 16.93 1.43 -7.37
N HIS A 218 16.27 0.29 -7.52
CA HIS A 218 14.90 0.09 -7.05
C HIS A 218 14.76 0.37 -5.55
N PHE A 219 15.77 0.04 -4.74
CA PHE A 219 15.68 0.29 -3.30
C PHE A 219 15.82 1.76 -2.96
N GLU A 220 16.80 2.42 -3.58
CA GLU A 220 17.04 3.84 -3.40
C GLU A 220 15.82 4.66 -3.78
N ILE A 221 15.27 4.44 -4.97
CA ILE A 221 14.22 5.31 -5.51
C ILE A 221 12.83 4.98 -4.95
N CYS A 222 12.50 3.70 -4.73
CA CYS A 222 11.17 3.32 -4.22
C CYS A 222 11.03 3.42 -2.70
N TYR A 223 12.12 3.37 -1.93
CA TYR A 223 12.05 3.33 -0.47
C TYR A 223 12.84 4.45 0.19
N TYR A 224 14.13 4.61 -0.14
CA TYR A 224 14.98 5.51 0.63
C TYR A 224 14.72 6.98 0.30
N GLN A 225 14.51 7.31 -0.98
CA GLN A 225 14.07 8.65 -1.40
C GLN A 225 12.67 8.99 -0.89
N ALA A 226 11.76 8.01 -0.83
CA ALA A 226 10.44 8.18 -0.23
C ALA A 226 10.52 8.48 1.28
N ILE A 227 11.44 7.82 2.00
CA ILE A 227 11.73 8.10 3.41
C ILE A 227 12.34 9.50 3.57
N ASP A 228 13.33 9.87 2.75
CA ASP A 228 13.94 11.20 2.81
C ASP A 228 12.88 12.30 2.61
N TYR A 229 12.01 12.13 1.61
CA TYR A 229 10.90 13.05 1.37
C TYR A 229 9.94 13.12 2.57
N ALA A 230 9.56 11.97 3.12
CA ALA A 230 8.66 11.90 4.25
C ALA A 230 9.23 12.58 5.50
N ILE A 231 10.54 12.40 5.78
CA ILE A 231 11.23 13.10 6.87
C ILE A 231 11.22 14.61 6.62
N ALA A 232 11.67 15.04 5.43
CA ALA A 232 11.80 16.46 5.09
C ALA A 232 10.46 17.22 5.15
N HIS A 233 9.34 16.55 4.86
CA HIS A 233 8.01 17.14 4.83
C HIS A 233 7.17 16.79 6.07
N GLY A 234 7.77 16.20 7.11
CA GLY A 234 7.07 15.86 8.35
C GLY A 234 5.94 14.86 8.19
N MET A 235 5.98 14.04 7.13
CA MET A 235 5.01 12.98 6.92
C MET A 235 5.21 11.88 7.96
N LYS A 236 4.10 11.30 8.44
CA LYS A 236 4.10 10.30 9.50
C LYS A 236 4.42 8.91 8.97
N HIS A 237 4.01 8.60 7.74
CA HIS A 237 4.12 7.25 7.20
C HIS A 237 4.51 7.22 5.73
N VAL A 238 5.18 6.14 5.33
CA VAL A 238 5.34 5.75 3.93
C VAL A 238 4.76 4.34 3.73
N GLU A 239 3.78 4.23 2.84
CA GLU A 239 3.16 2.97 2.43
C GLU A 239 3.71 2.56 1.06
N ALA A 240 4.79 1.76 1.03
CA ALA A 240 5.46 1.41 -0.23
C ALA A 240 4.83 0.19 -0.95
N GLY A 241 3.49 0.09 -0.92
CA GLY A 241 2.72 -0.98 -1.56
C GLY A 241 2.55 -2.27 -0.71
N ALA A 242 1.77 -3.23 -1.23
CA ALA A 242 1.24 -4.34 -0.46
C ALA A 242 2.17 -5.56 -0.25
N GLN A 243 3.26 -5.70 -1.00
CA GLN A 243 4.08 -6.92 -1.00
C GLN A 243 5.56 -6.68 -0.67
N GLY A 244 6.20 -7.68 -0.06
CA GLY A 244 7.67 -7.82 -0.02
C GLY A 244 8.28 -7.78 1.37
N GLU A 245 8.69 -8.95 1.87
CA GLU A 245 9.45 -9.10 3.12
C GLU A 245 10.80 -8.36 3.09
N HIS A 246 11.34 -8.10 1.88
CA HIS A 246 12.55 -7.28 1.72
C HIS A 246 12.41 -5.86 2.29
N LYS A 247 11.19 -5.38 2.51
CA LYS A 247 10.91 -4.08 3.13
C LYS A 247 11.25 -4.04 4.62
N LEU A 248 11.16 -5.18 5.32
CA LEU A 248 11.53 -5.29 6.73
C LEU A 248 12.96 -4.82 6.95
N ALA A 249 13.90 -5.31 6.13
CA ALA A 249 15.31 -4.94 6.26
C ALA A 249 15.56 -3.43 6.09
N ARG A 250 14.59 -2.67 5.55
CA ARG A 250 14.68 -1.25 5.17
C ARG A 250 13.89 -0.33 6.10
N GLY A 251 13.36 -0.86 7.20
CA GLY A 251 12.66 -0.07 8.22
C GLY A 251 11.14 -0.04 8.09
N TYR A 252 10.57 -0.77 7.12
CA TYR A 252 9.11 -0.89 7.02
C TYR A 252 8.64 -2.10 7.84
N LEU A 253 7.82 -1.84 8.85
CA LEU A 253 7.31 -2.87 9.76
C LEU A 253 5.94 -3.37 9.31
N PRO A 254 5.58 -4.62 9.66
CA PRO A 254 4.28 -5.15 9.31
C PRO A 254 3.19 -4.39 10.07
N VAL A 255 2.12 -4.04 9.37
CA VAL A 255 0.94 -3.35 9.90
C VAL A 255 -0.30 -4.12 9.48
N THR A 256 -1.19 -4.35 10.44
CA THR A 256 -2.47 -5.00 10.18
C THR A 256 -3.35 -4.13 9.30
N THR A 257 -3.95 -4.74 8.28
CA THR A 257 -4.93 -4.11 7.40
C THR A 257 -6.26 -4.86 7.49
N HIS A 258 -7.36 -4.15 7.20
CA HIS A 258 -8.70 -4.69 7.42
C HIS A 258 -9.56 -4.62 6.16
N SER A 259 -10.39 -5.66 5.98
CA SER A 259 -11.53 -5.63 5.07
C SER A 259 -12.79 -6.17 5.73
N LEU A 260 -13.93 -5.78 5.16
CA LEU A 260 -15.26 -6.26 5.53
C LEU A 260 -15.92 -6.94 4.33
N HIS A 261 -16.63 -8.02 4.61
CA HIS A 261 -17.24 -8.86 3.60
C HIS A 261 -18.68 -9.22 3.96
N TRP A 262 -19.58 -9.13 2.98
CA TRP A 262 -20.90 -9.74 3.04
C TRP A 262 -21.00 -10.76 1.90
N PHE A 263 -21.67 -11.88 2.15
CA PHE A 263 -21.93 -12.92 1.16
C PHE A 263 -23.41 -13.28 1.19
N GLY A 264 -24.04 -13.34 0.02
CA GLY A 264 -25.47 -13.63 -0.11
C GLY A 264 -25.80 -15.11 0.13
N ASP A 265 -24.90 -16.02 -0.28
CA ASP A 265 -25.06 -17.44 -0.02
C ASP A 265 -24.63 -17.79 1.41
N ALA A 266 -25.54 -18.37 2.20
CA ALA A 266 -25.31 -18.67 3.61
C ALA A 266 -24.25 -19.77 3.82
N GLY A 267 -24.22 -20.78 2.94
CA GLY A 267 -23.24 -21.86 3.02
C GLY A 267 -21.82 -21.33 2.78
N PHE A 268 -21.66 -20.51 1.76
CA PHE A 268 -20.40 -19.85 1.43
C PHE A 268 -19.99 -18.85 2.51
N ARG A 269 -20.93 -18.06 3.04
CA ARG A 269 -20.68 -17.15 4.16
C ARG A 269 -20.07 -17.90 5.36
N ASN A 270 -20.64 -19.04 5.73
CA ASN A 270 -20.15 -19.83 6.85
C ASN A 270 -18.76 -20.42 6.57
N ALA A 271 -18.54 -20.98 5.38
CA ALA A 271 -17.23 -21.50 4.99
C ALA A 271 -16.14 -20.40 5.00
N VAL A 272 -16.48 -19.18 4.56
CA VAL A 272 -15.55 -18.04 4.63
C VAL A 272 -15.34 -17.61 6.08
N ALA A 273 -16.37 -17.58 6.93
CA ALA A 273 -16.22 -17.23 8.34
C ALA A 273 -15.24 -18.18 9.06
N ASP A 274 -15.42 -19.50 8.89
CA ASP A 274 -14.53 -20.52 9.48
C ASP A 274 -13.09 -20.35 9.00
N TYR A 275 -12.89 -20.07 7.70
CA TYR A 275 -11.57 -19.78 7.15
C TYR A 275 -10.94 -18.52 7.74
N LEU A 276 -11.72 -17.45 7.93
CA LEU A 276 -11.22 -16.16 8.43
C LEU A 276 -10.78 -16.22 9.90
N ASP A 277 -11.37 -17.11 10.71
CA ASP A 277 -10.92 -17.31 12.08
C ASP A 277 -9.53 -17.94 12.14
N ALA A 278 -9.27 -18.95 11.30
CA ALA A 278 -7.93 -19.52 11.17
C ALA A 278 -6.92 -18.55 10.53
N GLU A 279 -7.34 -17.80 9.50
CA GLU A 279 -6.47 -16.83 8.81
C GLU A 279 -6.00 -15.72 9.76
N ARG A 280 -6.89 -15.24 10.64
CA ARG A 280 -6.57 -14.15 11.59
C ARG A 280 -5.48 -14.54 12.57
N ILE A 281 -5.58 -15.73 13.16
CA ILE A 281 -4.54 -16.26 14.07
C ILE A 281 -3.20 -16.34 13.34
N ALA A 282 -3.18 -16.91 12.13
CA ALA A 282 -1.96 -17.04 11.36
C ALA A 282 -1.34 -15.69 10.97
N VAL A 283 -2.17 -14.68 10.63
CA VAL A 283 -1.71 -13.33 10.32
C VAL A 283 -1.13 -12.65 11.57
N ASP A 284 -1.79 -12.76 12.71
CA ASP A 284 -1.33 -12.15 13.96
C ASP A 284 0.00 -12.76 14.41
N ASP A 285 0.12 -14.10 14.40
CA ASP A 285 1.38 -14.81 14.67
C ASP A 285 2.50 -14.37 13.71
N GLN A 286 2.18 -14.24 12.43
CA GLN A 286 3.16 -13.81 11.42
C GLN A 286 3.63 -12.38 11.67
N ILE A 287 2.74 -11.45 12.03
CA ILE A 287 3.08 -10.06 12.34
C ILE A 287 4.00 -10.01 13.56
N GLU A 288 3.73 -10.77 14.61
CA GLU A 288 4.56 -10.85 15.81
C GLU A 288 5.98 -11.34 15.46
N ILE A 289 6.06 -12.46 14.73
CA ILE A 289 7.33 -13.05 14.28
C ILE A 289 8.12 -12.03 13.43
N LEU A 290 7.51 -11.42 12.43
CA LEU A 290 8.18 -10.49 11.53
C LEU A 290 8.61 -9.20 12.23
N THR A 291 7.82 -8.72 13.19
CA THR A 291 8.18 -7.56 14.03
C THR A 291 9.42 -7.88 14.86
N SER A 292 9.54 -9.11 15.38
CA SER A 292 10.75 -9.55 16.13
C SER A 292 12.02 -9.55 15.27
N TYR A 293 11.88 -9.71 13.95
CA TYR A 293 12.96 -9.63 12.95
C TYR A 293 13.19 -8.21 12.41
N GLY A 294 12.46 -7.21 12.91
CA GLY A 294 12.59 -5.81 12.54
C GLY A 294 14.04 -5.30 12.62
N PRO A 295 14.44 -4.35 11.77
CA PRO A 295 15.83 -3.94 11.64
C PRO A 295 16.28 -2.99 12.75
N PHE A 296 15.34 -2.48 13.55
CA PHE A 296 15.57 -1.53 14.64
C PHE A 296 16.36 -2.17 15.78
N LYS A 297 17.09 -1.35 16.52
CA LYS A 297 17.77 -1.79 17.74
C LYS A 297 16.71 -2.26 18.75
N LYS A 298 16.94 -3.41 19.39
CA LYS A 298 16.17 -3.79 20.57
C LYS A 298 16.50 -2.80 21.68
N ILE A 299 15.52 -2.04 22.14
CA ILE A 299 15.64 -1.28 23.37
C ILE A 299 15.63 -2.33 24.48
N LYS A 300 16.78 -2.61 25.10
CA LYS A 300 16.77 -3.27 26.40
C LYS A 300 16.19 -2.25 27.37
N VAL A 301 14.89 -2.34 27.63
CA VAL A 301 14.35 -1.77 28.85
C VAL A 301 14.92 -2.67 29.94
N GLU A 302 15.99 -2.23 30.59
CA GLU A 302 16.29 -2.74 31.91
C GLU A 302 15.07 -2.37 32.75
N GLU A 303 14.25 -3.36 33.11
CA GLU A 303 13.31 -3.21 34.21
C GLU A 303 14.15 -2.75 35.41
N GLN A 304 14.06 -1.46 35.72
CA GLN A 304 14.49 -0.96 37.01
C GLN A 304 13.47 -1.49 38.01
N GLU A 305 13.94 -2.43 38.83
CA GLU A 305 13.36 -3.13 40.00
C GLU A 305 11.96 -2.71 40.47
#